data_AF-A0A7C6E796-F1
#
_entry.id   AF-A0A7C6E796-F1
#
_cell.length_a   1.000
_cell.length_b   1.000
_cell.length_c   1.000
_cell.angle_alpha   90.00
_cell.angle_beta   90.00
_cell.angle_gamma   90.00
#
_symmetry.space_group_name_H-M   'P 1'
#
loop_
_entity.id
_entity.type
_entity.pdbx_description
1 polymer ?
#
loop_
_entity_poly.entity_id
_entity_poly.type
_entity_poly.pdbx_seq_one_letter_code
_entity_poly.pdbx_strand_id
1 'polypeptide(L)'
;MMLAEIFIAGMRQRHTDISIIPPEDAKGLIRDHKLAEDYRRFLGNYMTSGVATMPFLQALGRIAGVDGVLMGRILSFGVVRETREFAGVRWSKNRAVVGMELTLFRTKDGRELWWGTHGVQGEKNETVRDLAKVVGEVFAAYFGRLPY
;
A
#
# COMPACT_ATOMS: atom_id res chain seq x y z
N MET A 1 0.32 -11.11 -3.26
CA MET A 1 1.72 -10.81 -3.66
C MET A 1 1.80 -9.91 -4.89
N MET A 2 0.97 -10.17 -5.91
CA MET A 2 0.99 -9.44 -7.21
C MET A 2 0.87 -7.91 -7.15
N LEU A 3 0.06 -7.34 -6.25
CA LEU A 3 -0.09 -5.88 -6.09
C LEU A 3 1.23 -5.19 -5.74
N ALA A 4 1.95 -5.75 -4.76
CA ALA A 4 3.22 -5.21 -4.30
C ALA A 4 4.29 -5.32 -5.39
N GLU A 5 4.34 -6.44 -6.12
CA GLU A 5 5.30 -6.65 -7.22
C GLU A 5 5.12 -5.62 -8.34
N ILE A 6 3.87 -5.36 -8.76
CA ILE A 6 3.55 -4.37 -9.80
C ILE A 6 3.90 -2.96 -9.33
N PHE A 7 3.56 -2.62 -8.08
CA PHE A 7 3.94 -1.34 -7.48
C PHE A 7 5.46 -1.16 -7.45
N ILE A 8 6.21 -2.15 -6.96
CA ILE A 8 7.67 -2.09 -6.87
C ILE A 8 8.31 -1.98 -8.26
N ALA A 9 7.81 -2.72 -9.25
CA ALA A 9 8.27 -2.64 -10.62
C ALA A 9 8.03 -1.23 -11.21
N GLY A 10 6.82 -0.67 -11.02
CA GLY A 10 6.50 0.69 -11.45
C GLY A 10 7.36 1.74 -10.75
N MET A 11 7.64 1.55 -9.46
CA MET A 11 8.51 2.42 -8.67
C MET A 11 9.95 2.41 -9.19
N ARG A 12 10.53 1.24 -9.39
CA ARG A 12 11.91 1.09 -9.90
C ARG A 12 12.07 1.68 -11.31
N GLN A 13 11.02 1.62 -12.14
CA GLN A 13 11.03 2.21 -13.47
C GLN A 13 10.99 3.75 -13.44
N ARG A 14 10.24 4.33 -12.51
CA ARG A 14 10.04 5.79 -12.43
C ARG A 14 11.07 6.49 -11.55
N HIS A 15 11.65 5.78 -10.59
CA HIS A 15 12.55 6.29 -9.56
C HIS A 15 13.76 5.37 -9.42
N THR A 16 14.73 5.58 -10.31
CA THR A 16 15.96 4.77 -10.37
C THR A 16 16.92 5.03 -9.21
N ASP A 17 16.70 6.13 -8.49
CA ASP A 17 17.45 6.59 -7.33
C ASP A 17 16.95 5.99 -6.00
N ILE A 18 15.78 5.35 -5.99
CA ILE A 18 15.19 4.75 -4.80
C ILE A 18 15.47 3.24 -4.76
N SER A 19 16.19 2.80 -3.73
CA SER A 19 16.33 1.37 -3.43
C SER A 19 15.11 0.86 -2.66
N ILE A 20 14.46 -0.19 -3.17
CA ILE A 20 13.28 -0.80 -2.56
C ILE A 20 13.57 -2.24 -2.21
N ILE A 21 13.48 -2.54 -0.91
CA ILE A 21 13.49 -3.91 -0.38
C ILE A 21 12.11 -4.53 -0.61
N PRO A 22 12.02 -5.65 -1.35
CA PRO A 22 10.76 -6.37 -1.56
C PRO A 22 10.14 -6.88 -0.24
N PRO A 23 8.82 -7.09 -0.19
CA PRO A 23 8.12 -7.57 1.00
C PRO A 23 8.65 -8.91 1.54
N GLU A 24 9.06 -9.82 0.66
CA GLU A 24 9.58 -11.13 1.09
C GLU A 24 10.94 -10.99 1.80
N ASP A 25 11.82 -10.14 1.29
CA ASP A 25 13.11 -9.84 1.93
C ASP A 25 12.90 -9.09 3.25
N ALA A 26 11.95 -8.14 3.30
CA ALA A 26 11.58 -7.45 4.52
C ALA A 26 11.02 -8.41 5.58
N LYS A 27 10.19 -9.39 5.20
CA LYS A 27 9.71 -10.45 6.12
C LYS A 27 10.87 -11.32 6.62
N GLY A 28 11.83 -11.63 5.75
CA GLY A 28 13.06 -12.32 6.12
C GLY A 28 13.81 -11.56 7.22
N LEU A 29 14.06 -10.27 7.02
CA LEU A 29 14.70 -9.40 8.00
C LEU A 29 13.95 -9.34 9.34
N ILE A 30 12.62 -9.20 9.30
CA ILE A 30 11.80 -9.19 10.53
C ILE A 30 11.94 -10.51 11.30
N ARG A 31 11.94 -11.64 10.59
CA ARG A 31 12.07 -12.97 11.20
C ARG A 31 13.47 -13.19 11.77
N ASP A 32 14.50 -12.92 10.96
CA ASP A 32 15.88 -13.26 11.27
C ASP A 32 16.42 -12.39 12.42
N HIS A 33 15.90 -11.16 12.56
CA HIS A 33 16.23 -10.25 13.66
C HIS A 33 15.25 -10.28 14.84
N LYS A 34 14.34 -11.27 14.90
CA LYS A 34 13.36 -11.46 15.99
C LYS A 34 12.47 -10.24 16.26
N LEU A 35 12.16 -9.45 15.23
CA LEU A 35 11.32 -8.25 15.32
C LEU A 35 9.81 -8.58 15.18
N ALA A 36 9.43 -9.85 15.20
CA ALA A 36 8.05 -10.27 14.95
C ALA A 36 7.04 -9.68 15.96
N GLU A 37 7.43 -9.53 17.22
CA GLU A 37 6.57 -8.94 18.24
C GLU A 37 6.41 -7.42 18.05
N ASP A 38 7.52 -6.71 17.83
CA ASP A 38 7.52 -5.28 17.53
C ASP A 38 6.74 -4.97 16.26
N TYR A 39 6.87 -5.82 15.24
CA TYR A 39 6.08 -5.75 14.02
C TYR A 39 4.58 -5.90 14.27
N ARG A 40 4.17 -6.87 15.10
CA ARG A 40 2.75 -7.05 15.46
C ARG A 40 2.20 -5.85 16.22
N ARG A 41 2.95 -5.32 17.19
CA ARG A 41 2.57 -4.09 17.92
C ARG A 41 2.48 -2.89 16.98
N PHE A 42 3.46 -2.76 16.08
CA PHE A 42 3.47 -1.74 15.04
C PHE A 42 2.22 -1.81 14.15
N LEU A 43 1.91 -2.98 13.60
CA LEU A 43 0.71 -3.18 12.78
C LEU A 43 -0.57 -2.92 13.57
N GLY A 44 -0.67 -3.40 14.81
CA GLY A 44 -1.84 -3.17 15.65
C GLY A 44 -2.09 -1.68 15.87
N ASN A 45 -1.03 -0.93 16.20
CA ASN A 45 -1.14 0.51 16.39
C ASN A 45 -1.44 1.25 15.08
N TYR A 46 -0.74 0.93 14.00
CA TYR A 46 -1.00 1.54 12.68
C TYR A 46 -2.45 1.31 12.22
N MET A 47 -2.98 0.09 12.37
CA MET A 47 -4.35 -0.24 11.97
C MET A 47 -5.41 0.48 12.82
N THR A 48 -5.08 0.84 14.07
CA THR A 48 -6.02 1.42 15.04
C THR A 48 -5.96 2.95 15.07
N SER A 49 -4.76 3.52 15.02
CA SER A 49 -4.54 4.97 15.17
C SER A 49 -3.86 5.64 13.97
N GLY A 50 -3.40 4.87 12.98
CA GLY A 50 -2.57 5.39 11.89
C GLY A 50 -1.14 5.75 12.31
N VAL A 51 -0.80 5.62 13.60
CA VAL A 51 0.51 6.01 14.13
C VAL A 51 1.46 4.83 14.10
N ALA A 52 2.61 5.05 13.45
CA ALA A 52 3.71 4.13 13.38
C ALA A 52 4.46 4.05 14.73
N THR A 53 4.77 2.86 15.24
CA THR A 53 5.57 2.74 16.47
C THR A 53 7.05 2.93 16.21
N MET A 54 7.66 3.85 16.95
CA MET A 54 9.08 4.21 16.84
C MET A 54 10.07 3.04 17.00
N PRO A 55 9.92 2.12 17.98
CA PRO A 55 10.91 1.07 18.19
C PRO A 55 11.09 0.16 16.96
N PHE A 56 9.99 -0.17 16.29
CA PHE A 56 10.03 -1.00 15.09
C PHE A 56 10.69 -0.28 13.91
N LEU A 57 10.32 0.99 13.67
CA LEU A 57 10.87 1.78 12.57
C LEU A 57 12.38 2.03 12.74
N GLN A 58 12.83 2.32 13.96
CA GLN A 58 14.26 2.51 14.26
C GLN A 58 15.04 1.20 14.12
N ALA A 59 14.47 0.07 14.56
CA ALA A 59 15.08 -1.23 14.39
C ALA A 59 15.25 -1.57 12.91
N LEU A 60 14.21 -1.36 12.09
CA LEU A 60 14.27 -1.53 10.63
C LEU A 60 15.30 -0.61 9.98
N GLY A 61 15.31 0.68 10.33
CA GLY A 61 16.29 1.63 9.80
C GLY A 61 17.73 1.19 10.09
N ARG A 62 18.01 0.72 11.30
CA ARG A 62 19.33 0.24 11.70
C ARG A 62 19.75 -1.07 11.03
N ILE A 63 18.82 -2.01 10.91
CA ILE A 63 19.11 -3.38 10.41
C ILE A 63 19.14 -3.42 8.88
N ALA A 64 18.16 -2.79 8.25
CA ALA A 64 17.98 -2.83 6.80
C ALA A 64 18.67 -1.64 6.08
N GLY A 65 19.14 -0.64 6.83
CA GLY A 65 19.74 0.57 6.26
C GLY A 65 18.74 1.40 5.45
N VAL A 66 17.45 1.34 5.80
CA VAL A 66 16.38 2.03 5.07
C VAL A 66 16.02 3.36 5.70
N ASP A 67 15.84 4.39 4.87
CA ASP A 67 15.45 5.74 5.30
C ASP A 67 13.95 5.87 5.61
N GLY A 68 13.13 4.97 5.03
CA GLY A 68 11.69 4.97 5.23
C GLY A 68 11.05 3.60 5.06
N VAL A 69 9.85 3.47 5.62
CA VAL A 69 9.00 2.27 5.53
C VAL A 69 7.68 2.67 4.90
N LEU A 70 7.37 2.03 3.78
CA LEU A 70 6.09 2.16 3.11
C LEU A 70 5.10 1.13 3.66
N MET A 71 4.00 1.63 4.20
CA MET A 71 2.89 0.83 4.69
C MET A 71 1.71 0.95 3.76
N GLY A 72 1.03 -0.17 3.52
CA GLY A 72 -0.17 -0.21 2.70
C GLY A 72 -1.31 -0.95 3.36
N ARG A 73 -2.49 -0.34 3.37
CA ARG A 73 -3.74 -0.89 3.88
C ARG A 73 -4.75 -0.99 2.74
N ILE A 74 -5.30 -2.17 2.51
CA ILE A 74 -6.41 -2.35 1.58
C ILE A 74 -7.69 -1.87 2.28
N LEU A 75 -8.34 -0.86 1.72
CA LEU A 75 -9.59 -0.28 2.22
C LEU A 75 -10.82 -0.99 1.65
N SER A 76 -10.75 -1.41 0.39
CA SER A 76 -11.82 -2.15 -0.27
C SER A 76 -11.24 -3.09 -1.31
N PHE A 77 -11.81 -4.30 -1.42
CA PHE A 77 -11.40 -5.28 -2.42
C PHE A 77 -12.55 -6.24 -2.69
N GLY A 78 -13.00 -6.32 -3.93
CA GLY A 78 -13.98 -7.33 -4.34
C GLY A 78 -14.97 -6.81 -5.37
N VAL A 79 -16.12 -7.47 -5.46
CA VAL A 79 -17.21 -7.11 -6.37
C VAL A 79 -18.36 -6.54 -5.56
N VAL A 80 -18.71 -5.27 -5.81
CA VAL A 80 -19.85 -4.60 -5.21
C VAL A 80 -20.99 -4.57 -6.21
N ARG A 81 -22.19 -4.96 -5.77
CA ARG A 81 -23.41 -4.79 -6.55
C ARG A 81 -23.93 -3.37 -6.37
N GLU A 82 -23.76 -2.54 -7.39
CA GLU A 82 -24.27 -1.18 -7.39
C GLU A 82 -25.67 -1.18 -8.03
N THR A 83 -26.69 -0.80 -7.28
CA THR A 83 -28.06 -0.63 -7.80
C THR A 83 -28.31 0.86 -7.98
N ARG A 84 -28.66 1.25 -9.21
CA ARG A 84 -29.08 2.62 -9.53
C ARG A 84 -30.56 2.62 -9.88
N GLU A 85 -31.24 3.70 -9.49
CA GLU A 85 -32.63 3.95 -9.80
C GLU A 85 -32.71 5.28 -10.54
N PHE A 86 -33.32 5.28 -11.72
CA PHE A 86 -33.63 6.49 -12.46
C PHE A 86 -34.99 6.35 -13.12
N ALA A 87 -35.84 7.37 -12.97
CA ALA A 87 -37.21 7.39 -13.49
C ALA A 87 -38.04 6.13 -13.11
N GLY A 88 -37.87 5.61 -11.89
CA GLY A 88 -38.60 4.43 -11.39
C GLY A 88 -38.09 3.09 -11.93
N VAL A 89 -37.07 3.08 -12.79
CA VAL A 89 -36.42 1.86 -13.27
C VAL A 89 -35.16 1.61 -12.45
N ARG A 90 -35.08 0.42 -11.84
CA ARG A 90 -33.89 -0.05 -11.12
C ARG A 90 -33.06 -0.95 -12.01
N TRP A 91 -31.75 -0.69 -12.09
CA TRP A 91 -30.79 -1.63 -12.63
C TRP A 91 -29.65 -1.85 -11.65
N SER A 92 -29.21 -3.11 -11.54
CA SER A 92 -28.03 -3.47 -10.77
C SER A 92 -26.89 -3.82 -11.71
N LYS A 93 -25.69 -3.31 -11.43
CA LYS A 93 -24.45 -3.71 -12.09
C LYS A 93 -23.44 -4.14 -11.05
N ASN A 94 -22.80 -5.28 -11.29
CA ASN A 94 -21.64 -5.68 -10.51
C ASN A 94 -20.44 -4.86 -10.96
N ARG A 95 -19.76 -4.22 -10.01
CA ARG A 95 -18.50 -3.50 -10.23
C ARG A 95 -17.41 -4.12 -9.38
N ALA A 96 -16.26 -4.35 -9.99
CA ALA A 96 -15.08 -4.72 -9.24
C ALA A 96 -14.48 -3.43 -8.66
N VAL A 97 -14.10 -3.45 -7.39
CA VAL A 97 -13.55 -2.31 -6.66
C VAL A 97 -12.28 -2.71 -5.94
N VAL A 98 -11.27 -1.86 -6.02
CA VAL A 98 -10.04 -1.97 -5.24
C VAL A 98 -9.68 -0.59 -4.71
N GLY A 99 -9.58 -0.48 -3.40
CA GLY A 99 -9.18 0.73 -2.69
C GLY A 99 -8.01 0.43 -1.77
N MET A 100 -6.99 1.29 -1.79
CA MET A 100 -5.82 1.19 -0.93
C MET A 100 -5.46 2.54 -0.35
N GLU A 101 -4.88 2.50 0.83
CA GLU A 101 -4.20 3.57 1.51
C GLU A 101 -2.72 3.21 1.62
N LEU A 102 -1.85 4.17 1.38
CA LEU A 102 -0.42 4.03 1.56
C LEU A 102 0.10 5.17 2.45
N THR A 103 1.03 4.85 3.34
CA THR A 103 1.72 5.81 4.19
C THR A 103 3.22 5.54 4.19
N LEU A 104 4.03 6.58 3.97
CA LEU A 104 5.49 6.53 4.09
C LEU A 104 5.92 7.11 5.43
N PHE A 105 6.59 6.31 6.25
CA PHE A 105 7.18 6.78 7.50
C PHE A 105 8.69 6.86 7.39
N ARG A 106 9.28 7.93 7.92
CA ARG A 106 10.73 8.04 8.09
C ARG A 106 11.18 7.14 9.24
N THR A 107 12.23 6.34 9.04
CA THR A 107 12.73 5.43 10.09
C THR A 107 13.42 6.15 11.23
N LYS A 108 14.02 7.31 10.97
CA LYS A 108 14.77 8.12 11.95
C LYS A 108 13.90 8.60 13.12
N ASP A 109 12.71 9.11 12.83
CA ASP A 109 11.85 9.79 13.80
C ASP A 109 10.35 9.45 13.67
N GLY A 110 10.01 8.49 12.81
CA GLY A 110 8.64 8.00 12.61
C GLY A 110 7.70 9.01 11.97
N ARG A 111 8.23 10.15 11.50
CA ARG A 111 7.43 11.18 10.84
C ARG A 111 6.83 10.62 9.56
N GLU A 112 5.54 10.86 9.36
CA GLU A 112 4.89 10.66 8.07
C GLU A 112 5.50 11.63 7.05
N LEU A 113 6.11 11.06 6.01
CA LEU A 113 6.68 11.81 4.90
C LEU A 113 5.66 11.99 3.77
N TRP A 114 4.75 11.02 3.62
CA TRP A 114 3.75 11.02 2.58
C TRP A 114 2.59 10.09 2.94
N TRP A 115 1.38 10.47 2.53
CA TRP A 115 0.18 9.68 2.65
C TRP A 115 -0.67 9.85 1.40
N GLY A 116 -1.32 8.77 0.98
CA GLY A 116 -2.23 8.80 -0.16
C GLY A 116 -3.25 7.68 -0.13
N THR A 117 -4.46 8.00 -0.54
CA THR A 117 -5.55 7.04 -0.76
C THR A 117 -5.93 7.01 -2.22
N HIS A 118 -6.21 5.82 -2.74
CA HIS A 118 -6.67 5.66 -4.12
C HIS A 118 -7.63 4.49 -4.24
N GLY A 119 -8.65 4.65 -5.07
CA GLY A 119 -9.62 3.62 -5.37
C GLY A 119 -9.94 3.60 -6.85
N VAL A 120 -9.96 2.40 -7.43
CA VAL A 120 -10.31 2.17 -8.82
C VAL A 120 -11.54 1.26 -8.86
N GLN A 121 -12.46 1.58 -9.77
CA GLN A 121 -13.65 0.77 -10.05
C GLN A 121 -13.60 0.33 -11.50
N GLY A 122 -13.86 -0.96 -11.74
CA GLY A 122 -13.90 -1.57 -13.06
C GLY A 122 -15.25 -2.21 -13.36
N GLU A 123 -15.55 -2.32 -14.65
CA GLU A 123 -16.72 -3.07 -15.12
C GLU A 123 -16.43 -4.58 -15.19
N LYS A 124 -17.50 -5.39 -15.29
CA LYS A 124 -17.52 -6.86 -15.17
C LYS A 124 -16.51 -7.63 -16.05
N ASN A 125 -15.87 -7.01 -17.04
CA ASN A 125 -14.85 -7.61 -17.90
C ASN A 125 -13.42 -7.41 -17.38
N GLU A 126 -13.20 -6.47 -16.47
CA GLU A 126 -11.92 -6.32 -15.78
C GLU A 126 -11.92 -7.24 -14.56
N THR A 127 -10.94 -8.14 -14.50
CA THR A 127 -10.81 -8.95 -13.30
C THR A 127 -10.30 -8.06 -12.15
N VAL A 128 -10.67 -8.38 -10.91
CA VAL A 128 -10.16 -7.67 -9.72
C VAL A 128 -8.62 -7.62 -9.71
N ARG A 129 -7.98 -8.60 -10.36
CA ARG A 129 -6.53 -8.67 -10.59
C ARG A 129 -6.02 -7.54 -11.49
N ASP A 130 -6.73 -7.20 -12.55
CA ASP A 130 -6.38 -6.11 -13.47
C ASP A 130 -6.55 -4.75 -12.79
N LEU A 131 -7.61 -4.59 -12.00
CA LEU A 131 -7.79 -3.38 -11.19
C LEU A 131 -6.69 -3.22 -10.14
N ALA A 132 -6.29 -4.32 -9.52
CA ALA A 132 -5.14 -4.34 -8.63
C ALA A 132 -3.86 -3.88 -9.36
N LYS A 133 -3.63 -4.34 -10.59
CA LYS A 133 -2.49 -3.88 -11.41
C LYS A 133 -2.55 -2.36 -11.65
N VAL A 134 -3.70 -1.84 -12.06
CA VAL A 134 -3.89 -0.40 -12.30
C VAL A 134 -3.63 0.41 -11.02
N VAL A 135 -4.11 -0.05 -9.87
CA VAL A 135 -3.85 0.59 -8.58
C VAL A 135 -2.34 0.68 -8.30
N GLY A 136 -1.61 -0.42 -8.48
CA GLY A 136 -0.15 -0.45 -8.30
C GLY A 136 0.59 0.53 -9.22
N GLU A 137 0.19 0.63 -10.48
CA GLU A 137 0.78 1.55 -11.47
C GLU A 137 0.49 3.03 -11.16
N VAL A 138 -0.71 3.35 -10.70
CA VAL A 138 -1.10 4.71 -10.31
C VAL A 138 -0.33 5.15 -9.07
N PHE A 139 -0.22 4.31 -8.04
CA PHE A 139 0.54 4.66 -6.85
C PHE A 139 2.04 4.85 -7.14
N ALA A 140 2.63 4.01 -7.98
CA ALA A 140 4.00 4.21 -8.44
C ALA A 140 4.19 5.58 -9.13
N ALA A 141 3.15 6.10 -9.79
CA ALA A 141 3.17 7.43 -10.40
C ALA A 141 3.26 8.58 -9.38
N TYR A 142 2.55 8.45 -8.26
CA TYR A 142 2.46 9.51 -7.26
C TYR A 142 3.63 9.52 -6.28
N PHE A 143 4.21 8.37 -5.98
CA PHE A 143 5.17 8.25 -4.88
C PHE A 143 6.56 8.85 -5.18
N GLY A 144 7.03 8.87 -6.44
CA GLY A 144 8.29 9.57 -6.74
C GLY A 144 8.16 10.71 -7.74
N ARG A 145 6.94 11.12 -8.08
CA ARG A 145 6.74 12.54 -8.41
C ARG A 145 6.73 13.29 -7.08
N LEU A 146 7.89 13.47 -6.46
CA LEU A 146 8.03 14.45 -5.38
C LEU A 146 7.92 15.83 -6.02
N PRO A 147 6.85 16.61 -5.80
CA PRO A 147 6.92 18.04 -6.05
C PRO A 147 7.79 18.65 -4.93
N TYR A 148 8.70 19.52 -5.36
CA TYR A 148 9.56 20.42 -4.60
C TYR A 148 9.14 20.71 -3.16
#